data_AF-A0A059DKU0-F1
#
_entry.id   AF-A0A059DKU0-F1
#
_cell.length_a   1.000
_cell.length_b   1.000
_cell.length_c   1.000
_cell.angle_alpha   90.00
_cell.angle_beta   90.00
_cell.angle_gamma   90.00
#
_symmetry.space_group_name_H-M   'P 1'
#
loop_
_entity.id
_entity.type
_entity.pdbx_description
1 polymer ?
#
loop_
_entity_poly.entity_id
_entity_poly.type
_entity_poly.pdbx_seq_one_letter_code
_entity_poly.pdbx_strand_id
1 'polypeptide(L)'
;MLKQISLASALALMAGSASASPELAELWGAKAAALAGESAPLLDTARQGRLPVLDEDYVIEVERFAFNAARLGNWTVQAGVPAAIGCSFRSLGEEAEIELEALEGARSARASAEALNGLMSLFEDARTLSTAAAWTARHGSGHPVALGPPAACPETPARLDRVAVR
;
A
#
# COMPACT_ATOMS: atom_id res chain seq x y z
N MET A 1 7.26 41.89 51.19
CA MET A 1 8.26 41.12 50.41
C MET A 1 7.80 39.68 50.32
N LEU A 2 7.11 39.33 49.23
CA LEU A 2 6.50 38.01 49.02
C LEU A 2 7.55 37.03 48.48
N LYS A 3 7.87 35.99 49.26
CA LYS A 3 8.76 34.89 48.84
C LYS A 3 8.04 34.06 47.78
N GLN A 4 8.48 34.15 46.53
CA GLN A 4 8.02 33.28 45.45
C GLN A 4 8.59 31.87 45.66
N ILE A 5 7.68 30.91 45.83
CA ILE A 5 7.95 29.48 45.98
C ILE A 5 8.14 28.92 44.57
N SER A 6 9.38 28.65 44.18
CA SER A 6 9.71 27.99 42.91
C SER A 6 9.49 26.48 43.02
N LEU A 7 8.23 26.05 42.86
CA LEU A 7 7.84 24.66 42.65
C LEU A 7 7.98 24.32 41.16
N ALA A 8 9.18 23.95 40.72
CA ALA A 8 9.42 23.39 39.39
C ALA A 8 9.43 21.86 39.48
N SER A 9 8.25 21.26 39.61
CA SER A 9 8.07 19.81 39.47
C SER A 9 7.74 19.46 38.03
N ALA A 10 8.59 18.60 37.47
CA ALA A 10 8.27 17.46 36.62
C ALA A 10 7.16 17.62 35.57
N LEU A 11 7.57 17.61 34.30
CA LEU A 11 6.93 16.84 33.23
C LEU A 11 7.89 16.87 32.03
N ALA A 12 8.97 16.07 32.12
CA ALA A 12 9.60 15.58 30.92
C ALA A 12 8.54 14.72 30.23
N LEU A 13 7.89 15.32 29.23
CA LEU A 13 6.99 14.66 28.31
C LEU A 13 7.65 13.36 27.89
N MET A 14 7.08 12.24 28.33
CA MET A 14 7.13 11.01 27.59
C MET A 14 6.64 11.39 26.20
N ALA A 15 7.58 11.66 25.29
CA ALA A 15 7.33 11.65 23.88
C ALA A 15 6.90 10.21 23.60
N GLY A 16 5.60 9.96 23.77
CA GLY A 16 4.97 8.74 23.31
C GLY A 16 5.35 8.64 21.86
N SER A 17 6.25 7.71 21.56
CA SER A 17 6.52 7.27 20.22
C SER A 17 5.14 6.87 19.71
N ALA A 18 4.55 7.71 18.86
CA ALA A 18 3.43 7.28 18.03
C ALA A 18 4.03 6.16 17.18
N SER A 19 3.96 4.94 17.70
CA SER A 19 4.53 3.77 17.08
C SER A 19 3.82 3.65 15.75
N ALA A 20 4.57 3.80 14.66
CA ALA A 20 4.13 3.40 13.35
C ALA A 20 3.71 1.93 13.45
N SER A 21 2.40 1.70 13.54
CA SER A 21 1.86 0.42 14.00
C SER A 21 1.88 -0.58 12.82
N PRO A 22 2.57 -1.72 12.93
CA PRO A 22 2.63 -2.72 11.84
C PRO A 22 1.26 -3.21 11.37
N GLU A 23 0.25 -3.07 12.22
CA GLU A 23 -1.15 -3.36 11.97
C GLU A 23 -1.69 -2.60 10.74
N LEU A 24 -1.15 -1.42 10.41
CA LEU A 24 -1.56 -0.66 9.23
C LEU A 24 -1.23 -1.42 7.94
N ALA A 25 -0.02 -1.99 7.86
CA ALA A 25 0.40 -2.78 6.71
C ALA A 25 -0.41 -4.09 6.63
N GLU A 26 -0.70 -4.73 7.76
CA GLU A 26 -1.53 -5.95 7.80
C GLU A 26 -2.97 -5.68 7.32
N LEU A 27 -3.59 -4.59 7.78
CA LEU A 27 -4.93 -4.18 7.36
C LEU A 27 -5.01 -3.91 5.86
N TRP A 28 -3.99 -3.27 5.27
CA TRP A 28 -3.96 -3.05 3.83
C TRP A 28 -3.76 -4.36 3.04
N GLY A 29 -2.96 -5.29 3.57
CA GLY A 29 -2.82 -6.63 2.97
C GLY A 29 -4.14 -7.41 3.01
N ALA A 30 -4.92 -7.28 4.09
CA ALA A 30 -6.27 -7.83 4.16
C ALA A 30 -7.23 -7.15 3.17
N LYS A 31 -7.11 -5.83 2.97
CA LYS A 31 -7.89 -5.10 1.96
C LYS A 31 -7.58 -5.58 0.54
N ALA A 32 -6.32 -5.77 0.21
CA ALA A 32 -5.89 -6.34 -1.07
C ALA A 32 -6.50 -7.73 -1.29
N ALA A 33 -6.55 -8.56 -0.25
CA ALA A 33 -7.19 -9.88 -0.31
C ALA A 33 -8.69 -9.80 -0.63
N ALA A 34 -9.41 -8.87 0.00
CA ALA A 34 -10.83 -8.67 -0.22
C ALA A 34 -11.09 -8.20 -1.66
N LEU A 35 -10.35 -7.21 -2.14
CA LEU A 35 -10.45 -6.70 -3.50
C LEU A 35 -10.14 -7.77 -4.55
N ALA A 36 -9.15 -8.63 -4.32
CA ALA A 36 -8.89 -9.77 -5.20
C ALA A 36 -10.09 -10.73 -5.28
N GLY A 37 -10.78 -10.96 -4.15
CA GLY A 37 -12.01 -11.75 -4.09
C GLY A 37 -13.17 -11.09 -4.85
N GLU A 38 -13.28 -9.77 -4.78
CA GLU A 38 -14.29 -8.98 -5.51
C GLU A 38 -13.99 -8.91 -7.03
N SER A 39 -12.71 -8.87 -7.42
CA SER A 39 -12.28 -8.88 -8.83
C SER A 39 -12.50 -10.23 -9.53
N ALA A 40 -12.38 -11.34 -8.82
CA ALA A 40 -12.47 -12.68 -9.39
C ALA A 40 -13.77 -12.92 -10.21
N PRO A 41 -14.99 -12.65 -9.70
CA PRO A 41 -16.21 -12.82 -10.49
C PRO A 41 -16.32 -11.87 -11.69
N LEU A 42 -15.77 -10.66 -11.59
CA LEU A 42 -15.70 -9.71 -12.71
C LEU A 42 -14.80 -10.27 -13.83
N LEU A 43 -13.66 -10.83 -13.45
CA LEU A 43 -12.70 -11.43 -14.37
C LEU A 43 -13.27 -12.69 -15.04
N ASP A 44 -13.98 -13.54 -14.29
CA ASP A 44 -14.65 -14.70 -14.85
C ASP A 44 -15.72 -14.31 -15.88
N THR A 45 -16.46 -13.23 -15.61
CA THR A 45 -17.42 -12.66 -16.57
C THR A 45 -16.72 -12.20 -17.85
N ALA A 46 -15.62 -11.46 -17.71
CA ALA A 46 -14.79 -11.00 -18.81
C ALA A 46 -14.21 -12.15 -19.64
N ARG A 47 -13.72 -13.21 -18.98
CA ARG A 47 -13.19 -14.43 -19.63
C ARG A 47 -14.25 -15.22 -20.41
N GLN A 48 -15.52 -15.09 -20.04
CA GLN A 48 -16.65 -15.66 -20.79
C GLN A 48 -17.06 -14.79 -22.00
N GLY A 49 -16.31 -13.73 -22.31
CA GLY A 49 -16.57 -12.85 -23.45
C GLY A 49 -17.66 -11.80 -23.19
N ARG A 50 -18.04 -11.59 -21.92
CA ARG A 50 -19.06 -10.61 -21.52
C ARG A 50 -18.40 -9.42 -20.83
N LEU A 51 -18.91 -8.21 -21.06
CA LEU A 51 -18.45 -7.05 -20.30
C LEU A 51 -18.92 -7.17 -18.84
N PRO A 52 -18.01 -7.12 -17.85
CA PRO A 52 -18.41 -7.07 -16.46
C PRO A 52 -19.11 -5.73 -16.17
N VAL A 53 -20.10 -5.76 -15.29
CA VAL A 53 -20.70 -4.55 -14.74
C VAL A 53 -19.89 -4.18 -13.51
N LEU A 54 -19.30 -2.99 -13.51
CA LEU A 54 -18.56 -2.48 -12.35
C LEU A 54 -19.55 -1.81 -11.41
N ASP A 55 -19.51 -2.22 -10.15
CA ASP A 55 -20.22 -1.53 -9.08
C ASP A 55 -19.43 -0.27 -8.69
N GLU A 56 -20.12 0.83 -8.38
CA GLU A 56 -19.48 2.09 -7.95
C GLU A 56 -18.69 1.89 -6.65
N ASP A 57 -19.18 1.06 -5.73
CA ASP A 57 -18.48 0.73 -4.49
C ASP A 57 -17.16 0.00 -4.78
N TYR A 58 -17.13 -0.89 -5.79
CA TYR A 58 -15.90 -1.58 -6.18
C TYR A 58 -14.85 -0.59 -6.70
N VAL A 59 -15.25 0.33 -7.58
CA VAL A 59 -14.35 1.37 -8.12
C VAL A 59 -13.79 2.21 -6.97
N ILE A 60 -14.64 2.73 -6.09
CA ILE A 60 -14.24 3.53 -4.92
C ILE A 60 -13.25 2.77 -4.04
N GLU A 61 -13.47 1.48 -3.83
CA GLU A 61 -12.59 0.68 -2.97
C GLU A 61 -11.23 0.40 -3.62
N VAL A 62 -11.13 0.32 -4.95
CA VAL A 62 -9.85 0.25 -5.68
C VAL A 62 -9.11 1.60 -5.60
N GLU A 63 -9.81 2.73 -5.76
CA GLU A 63 -9.21 4.07 -5.58
C GLU A 63 -8.68 4.26 -4.15
N ARG A 64 -9.48 3.87 -3.14
CA ARG A 64 -9.06 3.90 -1.73
C ARG A 64 -7.85 3.00 -1.50
N PHE A 65 -7.80 1.85 -2.16
CA PHE A 65 -6.65 0.95 -2.08
C PHE A 65 -5.38 1.63 -2.62
N ALA A 66 -5.45 2.26 -3.80
CA ALA A 66 -4.34 2.99 -4.41
C ALA A 66 -3.85 4.15 -3.52
N PHE A 67 -4.78 4.98 -3.04
CA PHE A 67 -4.48 6.07 -2.13
C PHE A 67 -3.81 5.60 -0.84
N ASN A 68 -4.30 4.49 -0.26
CA ASN A 68 -3.71 3.94 0.96
C ASN A 68 -2.34 3.30 0.71
N ALA A 69 -2.06 2.80 -0.49
CA ALA A 69 -0.73 2.34 -0.89
C ALA A 69 0.28 3.50 -0.81
N ALA A 70 -0.05 4.65 -1.40
CA ALA A 70 0.80 5.84 -1.32
C ALA A 70 1.04 6.30 0.13
N ARG A 71 0.01 6.25 0.98
CA ARG A 71 0.12 6.55 2.42
C ARG A 71 1.03 5.57 3.15
N LEU A 72 0.93 4.27 2.86
CA LEU A 72 1.83 3.26 3.41
C LEU A 72 3.26 3.50 2.99
N GLY A 73 3.49 3.93 1.74
CA GLY A 73 4.79 4.36 1.26
C GLY A 73 5.45 5.42 2.14
N ASN A 74 4.66 6.36 2.66
CA ASN A 74 5.15 7.39 3.59
C ASN A 74 5.29 6.89 5.03
N TRP A 75 4.37 6.02 5.47
CA TRP A 75 4.42 5.38 6.80
C TRP A 75 5.72 4.60 7.02
N THR A 76 6.26 3.93 5.98
CA THR A 76 7.48 3.13 6.10
C THR A 76 8.68 3.89 6.68
N VAL A 77 8.79 5.19 6.40
CA VAL A 77 9.87 6.05 6.94
C VAL A 77 9.78 6.12 8.46
N GLN A 78 8.58 6.31 9.01
CA GLN A 78 8.35 6.39 10.45
C GLN A 78 8.43 5.01 11.12
N ALA A 79 8.12 3.96 10.36
CA ALA A 79 8.17 2.56 10.81
C ALA A 79 9.57 1.96 10.84
N GLY A 80 10.61 2.69 10.41
CA GLY A 80 11.96 2.14 10.26
C GLY A 80 12.04 1.02 9.22
N VAL A 81 11.07 0.96 8.31
CA VAL A 81 11.02 0.00 7.22
C VAL A 81 11.91 0.51 6.07
N PRO A 82 12.66 -0.37 5.38
CA PRO A 82 13.51 0.02 4.25
C PRO A 82 12.78 0.88 3.22
N ALA A 83 13.45 1.95 2.77
CA ALA A 83 12.90 2.89 1.78
C ALA A 83 12.44 2.20 0.49
N ALA A 84 13.07 1.10 0.10
CA ALA A 84 12.67 0.29 -1.04
C ALA A 84 11.22 -0.24 -0.92
N ILE A 85 10.82 -0.72 0.27
CA ILE A 85 9.43 -1.16 0.54
C ILE A 85 8.47 0.03 0.43
N GLY A 86 8.88 1.20 0.93
CA GLY A 86 8.11 2.43 0.79
C GLY A 86 7.89 2.84 -0.67
N CYS A 87 8.90 2.68 -1.52
CA CYS A 87 8.77 2.90 -2.95
C CYS A 87 7.85 1.89 -3.63
N SER A 88 7.96 0.60 -3.29
CA SER A 88 7.06 -0.43 -3.83
C SER A 88 5.59 -0.14 -3.51
N PHE A 89 5.26 0.34 -2.31
CA PHE A 89 3.88 0.74 -2.00
C PHE A 89 3.39 1.92 -2.85
N ARG A 90 4.24 2.91 -3.13
CA ARG A 90 3.88 4.03 -4.02
C ARG A 90 3.62 3.56 -5.44
N SER A 91 4.51 2.74 -6.00
CA SER A 91 4.34 2.18 -7.34
C SER A 91 3.09 1.29 -7.44
N LEU A 92 2.78 0.49 -6.42
CA LEU A 92 1.52 -0.27 -6.39
C LEU A 92 0.28 0.63 -6.41
N GLY A 93 0.35 1.81 -5.79
CA GLY A 93 -0.74 2.79 -5.85
C GLY A 93 -0.92 3.35 -7.26
N GLU A 94 0.17 3.81 -7.87
CA GLU A 94 0.18 4.36 -9.23
C GLU A 94 -0.30 3.32 -10.26
N GLU A 95 0.20 2.08 -10.17
CA GLU A 95 -0.21 0.99 -11.06
C GLU A 95 -1.68 0.59 -10.85
N ALA A 96 -2.20 0.65 -9.62
CA ALA A 96 -3.61 0.37 -9.36
C ALA A 96 -4.54 1.42 -9.98
N GLU A 97 -4.16 2.71 -9.97
CA GLU A 97 -4.88 3.77 -10.67
C GLU A 97 -4.89 3.54 -12.19
N ILE A 98 -3.74 3.17 -12.77
CA ILE A 98 -3.62 2.88 -14.21
C ILE A 98 -4.52 1.71 -14.62
N GLU A 99 -4.50 0.61 -13.86
CA GLU A 99 -5.30 -0.57 -14.18
C GLU A 99 -6.79 -0.32 -13.94
N LEU A 100 -7.15 0.51 -12.95
CA LEU A 100 -8.54 0.94 -12.74
C LEU A 100 -9.05 1.81 -13.91
N GLU A 101 -8.27 2.81 -14.34
CA GLU A 101 -8.61 3.65 -15.50
C GLU A 101 -8.76 2.78 -16.76
N ALA A 102 -7.87 1.81 -16.96
CA ALA A 102 -7.97 0.85 -18.06
C ALA A 102 -9.24 0.00 -17.98
N LEU A 103 -9.64 -0.42 -16.79
CA LEU A 103 -10.85 -1.21 -16.56
C LEU A 103 -12.12 -0.40 -16.81
N GLU A 104 -12.21 0.83 -16.32
CA GLU A 104 -13.35 1.73 -16.53
C GLU A 104 -13.47 2.16 -18.01
N GLY A 105 -12.33 2.35 -18.68
CA GLY A 105 -12.26 2.67 -20.11
C GLY A 105 -12.47 1.48 -21.05
N ALA A 106 -12.54 0.25 -20.53
CA ALA A 106 -12.58 -0.96 -21.33
C ALA A 106 -13.85 -1.06 -22.17
N ARG A 107 -13.69 -1.18 -23.50
CA ARG A 107 -14.80 -1.34 -24.45
C ARG A 107 -15.02 -2.77 -24.93
N SER A 108 -14.28 -3.73 -24.37
CA SER A 108 -14.39 -5.15 -24.73
C SER A 108 -14.11 -6.04 -23.53
N ALA A 109 -14.72 -7.22 -23.52
CA ALA A 109 -14.49 -8.22 -22.48
C ALA A 109 -13.01 -8.61 -22.36
N ARG A 110 -12.27 -8.61 -23.48
CA ARG A 110 -10.82 -8.83 -23.49
C ARG A 110 -10.08 -7.74 -22.72
N ALA A 111 -10.36 -6.47 -23.02
CA ALA A 111 -9.72 -5.34 -22.34
C ALA A 111 -10.04 -5.32 -20.84
N SER A 112 -11.30 -5.60 -20.46
CA SER A 112 -11.66 -5.75 -19.05
C SER A 112 -10.90 -6.90 -18.38
N ALA A 113 -10.74 -8.04 -19.06
CA ALA A 113 -9.98 -9.17 -18.52
C ALA A 113 -8.50 -8.85 -18.35
N GLU A 114 -7.89 -8.11 -19.29
CA GLU A 114 -6.49 -7.67 -19.19
C GLU A 114 -6.31 -6.77 -17.96
N ALA A 115 -7.13 -5.73 -17.81
CA ALA A 115 -7.07 -4.81 -16.67
C ALA A 115 -7.36 -5.50 -15.32
N LEU A 116 -8.36 -6.38 -15.25
CA LEU A 116 -8.67 -7.16 -14.04
C LEU A 116 -7.56 -8.13 -13.66
N ASN A 117 -6.86 -8.74 -14.63
CA ASN A 117 -5.66 -9.54 -14.31
C ASN A 117 -4.53 -8.65 -13.77
N GLY A 118 -4.37 -7.43 -14.30
CA GLY A 118 -3.46 -6.41 -13.77
C GLY A 118 -3.73 -6.13 -12.30
N LEU A 119 -4.96 -5.69 -11.98
CA LEU A 119 -5.41 -5.45 -10.60
C LEU A 119 -5.20 -6.67 -9.69
N MET A 120 -5.55 -7.88 -10.15
CA MET A 120 -5.33 -9.10 -9.35
C MET A 120 -3.86 -9.35 -9.03
N SER A 121 -2.96 -9.11 -9.99
CA SER A 121 -1.51 -9.21 -9.74
C SER A 121 -1.05 -8.18 -8.71
N LEU A 122 -1.53 -6.94 -8.82
CA LEU A 122 -1.21 -5.87 -7.87
C LEU A 122 -1.71 -6.19 -6.45
N PHE A 123 -2.90 -6.77 -6.30
CA PHE A 123 -3.41 -7.19 -5.01
C PHE A 123 -2.61 -8.34 -4.39
N GLU A 124 -2.07 -9.25 -5.20
CA GLU A 124 -1.16 -10.30 -4.73
C GLU A 124 0.17 -9.72 -4.24
N ASP A 125 0.76 -8.82 -5.03
CA ASP A 125 2.01 -8.13 -4.68
C ASP A 125 1.83 -7.29 -3.40
N ALA A 126 0.69 -6.61 -3.29
CA ALA A 126 0.30 -5.84 -2.12
C ALA A 126 0.23 -6.67 -0.84
N ARG A 127 -0.39 -7.86 -0.89
CA ARG A 127 -0.43 -8.79 0.26
C ARG A 127 0.97 -9.21 0.72
N THR A 128 1.82 -9.53 -0.25
CA THR A 128 3.20 -9.96 0.01
C THR A 128 4.00 -8.82 0.63
N LEU A 129 3.91 -7.63 0.03
CA LEU A 129 4.60 -6.43 0.50
C LEU A 129 4.12 -5.99 1.89
N SER A 130 2.81 -6.04 2.14
CA SER A 130 2.22 -5.81 3.47
C SER A 130 2.81 -6.70 4.54
N THR A 131 2.91 -8.00 4.25
CA THR A 131 3.44 -8.98 5.20
C THR A 131 4.91 -8.69 5.48
N ALA A 132 5.69 -8.40 4.44
CA ALA A 132 7.10 -8.03 4.58
C ALA A 132 7.27 -6.72 5.37
N ALA A 133 6.46 -5.70 5.10
CA ALA A 133 6.49 -4.42 5.78
C ALA A 133 6.13 -4.54 7.26
N ALA A 134 5.05 -5.27 7.58
CA ALA A 134 4.63 -5.52 8.96
C ALA A 134 5.71 -6.31 9.72
N TRP A 135 6.24 -7.38 9.12
CA TRP A 135 7.32 -8.16 9.73
C TRP A 135 8.55 -7.30 9.99
N THR A 136 8.95 -6.48 9.02
CA THR A 136 10.12 -5.60 9.14
C THR A 136 9.91 -4.52 10.19
N ALA A 137 8.70 -3.93 10.28
CA ALA A 137 8.38 -2.96 11.32
C ALA A 137 8.41 -3.59 12.73
N ARG A 138 8.05 -4.87 12.86
CA ARG A 138 8.08 -5.61 14.15
C ARG A 138 9.50 -6.05 14.55
N HIS A 139 10.35 -6.41 13.60
CA HIS A 139 11.64 -7.08 13.85
C HIS A 139 12.87 -6.29 13.40
N GLY A 140 12.68 -5.13 12.78
CA GLY A 140 13.74 -4.21 12.41
C GLY A 140 14.53 -3.80 13.65
N SER A 141 15.85 -3.84 13.56
CA SER A 141 16.80 -3.79 14.69
C SER A 141 16.92 -2.43 15.40
N GLY A 142 15.84 -1.65 15.47
CA GLY A 142 15.71 -0.49 16.36
C GLY A 142 16.77 0.59 16.19
N HIS A 143 17.51 0.62 15.07
CA HIS A 143 18.34 1.77 14.78
C HIS A 143 17.41 2.82 14.20
N PRO A 144 17.21 3.97 14.87
CA PRO A 144 16.59 5.09 14.21
C PRO A 144 17.43 5.35 12.98
N VAL A 145 16.87 5.08 11.80
CA VAL A 145 17.41 5.65 10.57
C VAL A 145 17.40 7.14 10.87
N ALA A 146 18.58 7.75 11.00
CA ALA A 146 18.68 9.20 11.06
C ALA A 146 17.78 9.69 9.93
N LEU A 147 16.80 10.55 10.26
CA LEU A 147 15.84 11.10 9.31
C LEU A 147 16.61 11.90 8.25
N GLY A 148 17.26 11.20 7.33
CA GLY A 148 17.74 11.72 6.08
C GLY A 148 16.51 12.00 5.23
N PRO A 149 16.64 12.88 4.22
CA PRO A 149 15.58 13.04 3.24
C PRO A 149 15.17 11.66 2.72
N PRO A 150 13.86 11.41 2.50
CA PRO A 150 13.39 10.15 1.96
C PRO A 150 14.23 9.83 0.72
N ALA A 151 14.83 8.63 0.69
CA ALA A 151 15.53 8.20 -0.51
C ALA A 151 14.56 8.34 -1.68
N ALA A 152 14.96 9.09 -2.70
CA ALA A 152 14.14 9.26 -3.89
C ALA A 152 13.84 7.87 -4.44
N CYS A 153 12.57 7.59 -4.72
CA CYS A 153 12.29 6.40 -5.50
C CYS A 153 12.96 6.55 -6.86
N PRO A 154 13.58 5.48 -7.39
CA PRO A 154 13.95 5.51 -8.79
C PRO A 154 12.69 5.85 -9.61
N GLU A 155 12.81 6.72 -10.62
CA GLU A 155 11.71 7.12 -11.51
C GLU A 155 11.13 5.96 -12.35
N THR A 156 11.59 4.74 -12.10
CA THR A 156 11.08 3.53 -12.70
C THR A 156 11.10 2.45 -11.63
N PRO A 157 9.95 1.91 -11.19
CA PRO A 157 9.98 0.70 -10.40
C PRO A 157 10.68 -0.37 -11.25
N ALA A 158 11.68 -1.03 -10.67
CA ALA A 158 12.14 -2.30 -11.18
C ALA A 158 10.92 -3.22 -11.13
N ARG A 159 10.25 -3.39 -12.28
CA ARG A 159 9.32 -4.49 -12.51
C ARG A 159 10.04 -5.71 -11.95
N LEU A 160 9.50 -6.31 -10.89
CA LEU A 160 10.00 -7.60 -10.42
C LEU A 160 9.95 -8.49 -11.66
N ASP A 161 11.11 -8.73 -12.26
CA ASP A 161 11.21 -9.49 -13.48
C ASP A 161 10.55 -10.84 -13.17
N ARG A 162 9.33 -11.04 -13.66
CA ARG A 162 8.81 -12.37 -13.95
C ARG A 162 9.70 -12.90 -15.07
N VAL A 163 10.90 -13.34 -14.69
CA VAL A 163 11.77 -14.17 -15.50
C VAL A 163 10.98 -15.44 -15.76
N ALA A 164 10.42 -15.50 -16.96
CA ALA A 164 10.20 -16.68 -17.77
C ALA A 164 10.27 -18.02 -17.02
N VAL A 165 9.11 -18.56 -16.64
CA VAL A 165 8.93 -20.01 -16.65
C VAL A 165 8.45 -20.34 -18.06
N ARG A 166 9.41 -20.76 -18.89
CA ARG A 166 9.16 -21.54 -20.11
C ARG A 166 8.81 -22.97 -19.71
#